data_AF-A0A2Y9AW36-F1
#
_entry.id   AF-A0A2Y9AW36-F1
#
_cell.length_a   1.000
_cell.length_b   1.000
_cell.length_c   1.000
_cell.angle_alpha   90.00
_cell.angle_beta   90.00
_cell.angle_gamma   90.00
#
_symmetry.space_group_name_H-M   'P 1'
#
loop_
_entity.id
_entity.type
_entity.pdbx_description
1 polymer ?
#
loop_
_entity_poly.entity_id
_entity_poly.type
_entity_poly.pdbx_seq_one_letter_code
_entity_poly.pdbx_strand_id
1 'polypeptide(L)' 'MADEHKHGSMDITQQEKTFAGFVQVTKWTVIVIIAVLVFLAIFRT' A
#
# COMPACT_ATOMS: atom_id res chain seq x y z
N MET A 1 -38.66 4.34 0.97
CA MET A 1 -38.25 3.31 0.01
C MET A 1 -36.82 2.96 0.38
N ALA A 2 -36.59 1.84 1.05
CA ALA A 2 -35.23 1.41 1.36
C ALA A 2 -34.66 0.79 0.09
N ASP A 3 -33.60 1.38 -0.47
CA ASP A 3 -32.85 0.73 -1.54
C ASP A 3 -32.37 -0.63 -1.02
N GLU A 4 -32.84 -1.71 -1.61
CA GLU A 4 -32.49 -3.07 -1.22
C GLU A 4 -31.03 -3.31 -1.61
N HIS A 5 -30.11 -3.10 -0.65
CA HIS A 5 -28.70 -3.34 -0.88
C HIS A 5 -28.44 -4.84 -1.06
N LYS A 6 -28.11 -5.26 -2.29
CA LYS A 6 -27.65 -6.63 -2.54
C LYS A 6 -26.23 -6.78 -2.03
N HIS A 7 -26.06 -7.59 -0.98
CA HIS A 7 -24.76 -7.89 -0.40
C HIS A 7 -23.75 -8.34 -1.48
N GLY A 8 -22.55 -7.76 -1.46
CA GLY A 8 -21.48 -8.05 -2.42
C GLY A 8 -21.61 -7.37 -3.78
N SER A 9 -22.67 -6.59 -4.03
CA SER A 9 -22.82 -5.80 -5.28
C SER A 9 -22.36 -4.35 -5.15
N MET A 10 -21.75 -3.99 -4.02
CA MET A 10 -21.19 -2.65 -3.80
C MET A 10 -20.04 -2.41 -4.78
N ASP A 11 -19.99 -1.21 -5.36
CA ASP A 11 -18.81 -0.78 -6.11
C ASP A 11 -17.61 -0.63 -5.17
N ILE A 12 -16.52 -1.32 -5.49
CA ILE A 12 -15.28 -1.35 -4.72
C ILE A 12 -14.10 -0.69 -5.44
N THR A 13 -14.33 0.04 -6.53
CA THR A 13 -13.29 0.66 -7.36
C THR A 13 -12.31 1.52 -6.55
N GLN A 14 -12.83 2.26 -5.57
CA GLN A 14 -12.00 3.14 -4.73
C GLN A 14 -11.10 2.36 -3.76
N GLN A 15 -11.59 1.24 -3.25
CA GLN A 15 -10.90 0.33 -2.33
C GLN A 15 -9.76 -0.38 -3.06
N GLU A 16 -10.03 -0.90 -4.26
CA GLU A 16 -9.02 -1.52 -5.12
C GLU A 16 -7.90 -0.54 -5.48
N LYS A 17 -8.27 0.69 -5.90
CA LYS A 17 -7.30 1.75 -6.20
C LYS A 17 -6.45 2.11 -4.97
N THR A 18 -7.07 2.20 -3.80
CA THR A 18 -6.38 2.49 -2.55
C THR A 18 -5.40 1.37 -2.19
N PHE A 19 -5.82 0.10 -2.33
CA PHE A 19 -4.96 -1.04 -2.07
C PHE A 19 -3.76 -1.09 -3.02
N ALA A 20 -3.98 -0.84 -4.32
CA ALA A 20 -2.90 -0.75 -5.29
C ALA A 20 -1.88 0.35 -4.91
N GLY A 21 -2.39 1.52 -4.48
CA GLY A 21 -1.56 2.60 -3.95
C GLY A 21 -0.78 2.18 -2.69
N PHE A 22 -1.44 1.52 -1.74
CA PHE A 22 -0.80 1.02 -0.52
C PHE A 22 0.35 0.05 -0.82
N VAL A 23 0.16 -0.89 -1.75
CA VAL A 23 1.21 -1.84 -2.16
C VAL A 23 2.39 -1.10 -2.78
N GLN A 24 2.13 -0.11 -3.64
CA GLN A 24 3.18 0.70 -4.25
C GLN A 24 3.99 1.48 -3.20
N VAL A 25 3.32 2.16 -2.26
CA VAL A 25 3.99 2.90 -1.18
C VAL A 25 4.79 1.95 -0.30
N THR A 26 4.22 0.83 0.11
CA THR A 26 4.91 -0.18 0.95
C THR A 26 6.18 -0.68 0.28
N LYS A 27 6.13 -1.00 -1.02
CA LYS A 27 7.30 -1.44 -1.79
C LYS A 27 8.42 -0.39 -1.76
N TRP A 28 8.10 0.88 -2.03
CA TRP A 28 9.09 1.95 -2.01
C TRP A 28 9.64 2.21 -0.61
N THR A 29 8.81 2.18 0.43
CA THR A 29 9.25 2.30 1.82
C THR A 29 10.25 1.22 2.19
N VAL A 30 9.99 -0.04 1.84
CA VAL A 30 10.93 -1.16 2.11
C VAL A 30 12.26 -0.94 1.39
N ILE A 31 12.23 -0.53 0.11
CA ILE A 31 13.45 -0.24 -0.65
C ILE A 31 14.27 0.87 0.02
N VAL A 32 13.62 1.95 0.46
CA VAL A 32 14.29 3.07 1.15
C VAL A 32 14.91 2.61 2.47
N ILE A 33 14.19 1.82 3.28
CA ILE A 33 14.72 1.28 4.52
C ILE A 33 15.98 0.44 4.25
N ILE A 34 15.94 -0.46 3.26
CA ILE A 34 17.10 -1.29 2.90
C ILE A 34 18.27 -0.41 2.44
N ALA A 35 18.02 0.60 1.59
CA ALA A 35 19.06 1.51 1.13
C ALA A 35 19.72 2.26 2.29
N VAL A 36 18.94 2.74 3.27
CA VAL A 36 19.45 3.38 4.48
C VAL A 36 20.26 2.38 5.32
N LEU A 37 19.79 1.15 5.51
CA LEU A 37 20.52 0.13 6.27
C LEU A 37 21.86 -0.22 5.62
N VAL A 38 21.90 -0.36 4.29
CA VAL A 38 23.14 -0.61 3.53
C VAL A 38 24.09 0.58 3.65
N PHE A 39 23.58 1.81 3.50
CA PHE A 39 24.37 3.03 3.70
C PHE A 39 24.97 3.04 5.11
N LEU A 40 24.15 2.88 6.15
CA LEU A 40 24.63 2.84 7.53
C LEU A 40 25.67 1.73 7.72
N ALA A 41 25.51 0.55 7.14
CA ALA A 41 26.48 -0.54 7.25
C ALA A 41 27.85 -0.19 6.65
N ILE A 42 27.88 0.52 5.52
CA ILE A 42 29.12 0.94 4.86
C ILE A 42 29.82 2.06 5.66
N PHE A 43 29.09 3.05 6.17
CA PHE A 43 29.65 4.23 6.81
C PHE A 43 29.83 4.11 8.34
N ARG A 44 29.41 2.99 8.93
CA ARG A 44 29.50 2.72 10.38
C ARG A 44 30.90 2.30 10.85
N THR A 45 31.85 2.03 9.96
CA THR A 45 33.26 1.75 10.30
C THR A 45 34.03 3.02 10.58
#